data_AF-A0A3D5G967-F1
#
_entry.id   AF-A0A3D5G967-F1
#
_cell.length_a   1.000
_cell.length_b   1.000
_cell.length_c   1.000
_cell.angle_alpha   90.00
_cell.angle_beta   90.00
_cell.angle_gamma   90.00
#
_symmetry.space_group_name_H-M   'P 1'
#
loop_
_entity.id
_entity.type
_entity.pdbx_description
1 polymer ?
#
loop_
_entity_poly.entity_id
_entity_poly.type
_entity_poly.pdbx_seq_one_letter_code
_entity_poly.pdbx_strand_id
1 'polypeptide(L)'
;MRATHPVDLLPPGPTANTPYASPLSPVINRLHPSPETLLLILSLVIGGVTGAGVVTFHYLIHFIHTLMLEDLMGVISKAGSWTLACIPTLGGVVIGLMRWRFRDFGPNMSSLIAATRGLQELSPLKPITKMVAASVSLGTGASLGPEAPSVEIGANFGMLLAQVLQLSPERQRLLLGAGAAAGLSAGFNSPIAGVFFALEVVLGSTFATSSVSVVLLAAVVSALIAQICLGSQPAFALPVYDVRSPLELPFYMGLGLLASLVSLAYTEAIQLAERCFHGKVRGFGWLGRLPRPIHPIIGGVCVGLVALQLPQILGVGYETVQAMLQDVKFSLPLLLILLFVKLGVTAISLGSGLVGGIFAPAMFLGASLGSAYGLFLAMVPVLSDRVAGPPAYAMVGMAAVLAGSARAPLTAILLMFELTRDYRIVLPLMAAVGLSVWLVEYVNHRSAAHSLNLQQMGVDVALNTPIQAREALQDWEDVLGDRIVTELISCQIPIDREHSGDRQHSSDEPVLAMANAHLPENVKPLPETKSAV
;
A
#
# COMPACT_ATOMS: atom_id res chain seq x y z
N MET A 1 18.53 -72.72 -9.41
CA MET A 1 18.19 -71.90 -10.59
C MET A 1 16.82 -71.31 -10.37
N ARG A 2 16.76 -70.04 -9.93
CA ARG A 2 15.51 -69.32 -9.62
C ARG A 2 15.07 -68.54 -10.85
N ALA A 3 13.78 -68.62 -11.15
CA ALA A 3 13.11 -67.88 -12.22
C ALA A 3 13.11 -66.36 -11.94
N THR A 4 13.36 -65.57 -12.98
CA THR A 4 13.13 -64.12 -12.98
C THR A 4 11.96 -63.80 -13.91
N HIS A 5 10.98 -63.07 -13.39
CA HIS A 5 9.75 -62.66 -14.06
C HIS A 5 10.01 -61.65 -15.20
N PRO A 6 9.15 -61.59 -16.23
CA PRO A 6 9.15 -60.48 -17.18
C PRO A 6 8.57 -59.23 -16.49
N VAL A 7 9.19 -58.08 -16.74
CA VAL A 7 8.75 -56.76 -16.27
C VAL A 7 7.56 -56.32 -17.14
N ASP A 8 6.37 -56.22 -16.54
CA ASP A 8 5.21 -55.59 -17.17
C ASP A 8 5.45 -54.08 -17.31
N LEU A 9 5.52 -53.59 -18.55
CA LEU A 9 5.48 -52.17 -18.87
C LEU A 9 4.06 -51.65 -18.62
N LEU A 10 3.87 -50.87 -17.55
CA LEU A 10 2.64 -50.13 -17.30
C LEU A 10 2.31 -49.22 -18.50
N PRO A 11 1.03 -49.11 -18.91
CA PRO A 11 0.63 -48.18 -19.96
C PRO A 11 0.90 -46.73 -19.53
N PRO A 12 1.18 -45.82 -20.48
CA PRO A 12 1.40 -44.42 -20.16
C PRO A 12 0.17 -43.86 -19.43
N GLY A 13 0.40 -43.28 -18.25
CA GLY A 13 -0.63 -42.60 -17.47
C GLY A 13 -1.26 -41.45 -18.25
N PRO A 14 -2.47 -41.00 -17.85
CA PRO A 14 -3.19 -39.95 -18.55
C PRO A 14 -2.31 -38.70 -18.68
N THR A 15 -2.25 -38.17 -19.90
CA THR A 15 -1.56 -36.95 -20.26
C THR A 15 -1.89 -35.82 -19.29
N ALA A 16 -0.86 -35.12 -18.83
CA ALA A 16 -0.97 -33.95 -17.99
C ALA A 16 -2.06 -33.01 -18.55
N ASN A 17 -3.00 -32.64 -17.68
CA ASN A 17 -4.09 -31.72 -17.97
C ASN A 17 -3.59 -30.52 -18.79
N THR A 18 -4.09 -30.39 -20.01
CA THR A 18 -3.98 -29.16 -20.78
C THR A 18 -4.56 -28.02 -19.92
N PRO A 19 -3.83 -26.90 -19.74
CA PRO A 19 -4.38 -25.78 -18.99
C PRO A 19 -5.61 -25.26 -19.75
N TYR A 20 -6.73 -25.18 -19.04
CA TYR A 20 -8.00 -24.66 -19.55
C TYR A 20 -7.75 -23.32 -20.26
N ALA A 21 -7.89 -23.32 -21.59
CA ALA A 21 -7.78 -22.12 -22.40
C ALA A 21 -8.82 -21.11 -21.94
N SER A 22 -8.39 -19.88 -21.64
CA SER A 22 -9.31 -18.82 -21.22
C SER A 22 -10.32 -18.53 -22.34
N PRO A 23 -11.60 -18.28 -22.04
CA PRO A 23 -12.64 -18.07 -23.06
C PRO A 23 -12.39 -16.83 -23.94
N LEU A 24 -11.48 -15.94 -23.55
CA LEU A 24 -11.09 -14.73 -24.30
C LEU A 24 -9.87 -14.94 -25.20
N SER A 25 -9.11 -16.02 -25.01
CA SER A 25 -7.94 -16.35 -25.85
C SER A 25 -8.23 -16.46 -27.36
N PRO A 26 -9.37 -17.02 -27.84
CA PRO A 26 -9.61 -17.11 -29.28
C PRO A 26 -9.94 -15.77 -29.94
N VAL A 27 -10.44 -14.78 -29.18
CA VAL A 27 -10.78 -13.44 -29.72
C VAL A 27 -9.52 -12.59 -29.88
N ILE A 28 -8.61 -12.65 -28.91
CA ILE A 28 -7.34 -11.91 -28.95
C ILE A 28 -6.42 -12.45 -30.04
N ASN A 29 -6.38 -13.78 -30.23
CA ASN A 29 -5.55 -14.41 -31.27
C ASN A 29 -5.98 -14.10 -32.70
N ARG A 30 -7.23 -13.66 -32.94
CA ARG A 30 -7.69 -13.27 -34.29
C ARG A 30 -7.16 -11.92 -34.76
N LEU A 31 -6.70 -11.06 -33.85
CA LEU A 31 -6.29 -9.69 -34.15
C LEU A 31 -4.77 -9.50 -34.21
N HIS A 32 -3.97 -10.51 -33.81
CA HIS A 32 -2.49 -10.44 -33.71
C HIS A 32 -1.93 -9.10 -33.20
N PRO A 33 -2.47 -8.49 -32.11
CA PRO A 33 -1.89 -7.26 -31.58
C PRO A 33 -0.49 -7.53 -31.03
N SER A 34 0.42 -6.56 -31.14
CA SER A 34 1.71 -6.66 -30.45
C SER A 34 1.49 -6.74 -28.93
N PRO A 35 2.37 -7.41 -28.17
CA PRO A 35 2.23 -7.50 -26.71
C PRO A 35 2.12 -6.14 -26.01
N GLU A 36 2.76 -5.10 -26.56
CA GLU A 36 2.71 -3.74 -26.04
C GLU A 36 1.37 -3.07 -26.30
N THR A 37 0.81 -3.21 -27.51
CA THR A 37 -0.52 -2.69 -27.85
C THR A 37 -1.60 -3.34 -26.98
N LEU A 38 -1.48 -4.63 -26.70
CA LEU A 38 -2.40 -5.32 -25.81
C LEU A 38 -2.39 -4.72 -24.40
N LEU A 39 -1.20 -4.45 -23.83
CA LEU A 39 -1.07 -3.84 -22.51
C LEU A 39 -1.62 -2.40 -22.46
N LEU A 40 -1.47 -1.63 -23.54
CA LEU A 40 -2.05 -0.29 -23.64
C LEU A 40 -3.59 -0.34 -23.70
N ILE A 41 -4.17 -1.23 -24.50
CA ILE A 41 -5.63 -1.45 -24.52
C ILE A 41 -6.10 -1.85 -23.12
N LEU A 42 -5.34 -2.70 -22.44
CA LEU A 42 -5.67 -3.13 -21.09
C LEU A 42 -5.62 -2.00 -20.08
N SER A 43 -4.66 -1.08 -20.21
CA SER A 43 -4.59 0.11 -19.34
C SER A 43 -5.78 1.04 -19.50
N LEU A 44 -6.31 1.20 -20.72
CA LEU A 44 -7.53 1.97 -20.97
C LEU A 44 -8.73 1.33 -20.27
N VAL A 45 -8.85 0.00 -20.37
CA VAL A 45 -9.93 -0.76 -19.70
C VAL A 45 -9.80 -0.67 -18.18
N ILE A 46 -8.59 -0.86 -17.64
CA ILE A 46 -8.33 -0.77 -16.20
C ILE A 46 -8.63 0.64 -15.70
N GLY A 47 -8.12 1.68 -16.36
CA GLY A 47 -8.41 3.07 -16.01
C GLY A 47 -9.90 3.38 -16.07
N GLY A 48 -10.57 2.91 -17.12
CA GLY A 48 -12.01 3.07 -17.33
C GLY A 48 -12.85 2.48 -16.19
N VAL A 49 -12.66 1.19 -15.93
CA VAL A 49 -13.40 0.44 -14.91
C VAL A 49 -13.05 0.92 -13.50
N THR A 50 -11.77 1.22 -13.24
CA THR A 50 -11.34 1.74 -11.94
C THR A 50 -11.93 3.11 -11.66
N GLY A 51 -11.91 4.03 -12.64
CA GLY A 51 -12.52 5.35 -12.51
C GLY A 51 -14.00 5.25 -12.18
N ALA A 52 -14.76 4.43 -12.94
CA ALA A 52 -16.17 4.18 -12.66
C ALA A 52 -16.41 3.54 -11.27
N GLY A 53 -15.55 2.61 -10.86
CA GLY A 53 -15.61 1.95 -9.56
C GLY A 53 -15.39 2.92 -8.40
N VAL A 54 -14.37 3.78 -8.50
CA VAL A 54 -14.06 4.80 -7.49
C VAL A 54 -15.15 5.88 -7.43
N VAL A 55 -15.68 6.31 -8.57
CA VAL A 55 -16.84 7.22 -8.62
C VAL A 55 -18.05 6.61 -7.92
N THR A 56 -18.36 5.35 -8.21
CA THR A 56 -19.45 4.61 -7.54
C THR A 56 -19.22 4.52 -6.03
N PHE A 57 -17.97 4.26 -5.62
CA PHE A 57 -17.58 4.21 -4.22
C PHE A 57 -17.78 5.55 -3.51
N HIS A 58 -17.41 6.67 -4.14
CA HIS A 58 -17.64 8.02 -3.60
C HIS A 58 -19.14 8.34 -3.48
N TYR A 59 -19.95 8.03 -4.49
CA TYR A 59 -21.41 8.21 -4.40
C TYR A 59 -22.02 7.35 -3.30
N LEU A 60 -21.52 6.12 -3.10
CA LEU A 60 -22.01 5.24 -2.03
C LEU A 60 -21.64 5.77 -0.64
N ILE A 61 -20.43 6.32 -0.46
CA ILE A 61 -20.05 7.00 0.79
C ILE A 61 -20.99 8.18 1.04
N HIS A 62 -21.21 9.04 0.04
CA HIS A 62 -22.07 10.22 0.17
C HIS A 62 -23.52 9.84 0.45
N PHE A 63 -24.05 8.81 -0.21
CA PHE A 63 -25.39 8.29 0.04
C PHE A 63 -25.55 7.78 1.48
N ILE A 64 -24.58 7.04 2.00
CA ILE A 64 -24.64 6.57 3.39
C ILE A 64 -24.46 7.74 4.36
N HIS A 65 -23.59 8.70 4.05
CA HIS A 65 -23.38 9.90 4.85
C HIS A 65 -24.67 10.72 4.99
N THR A 66 -25.32 11.07 3.88
CA THR A 66 -26.60 11.80 3.86
C THR A 66 -27.68 11.03 4.62
N LEU A 67 -27.84 9.73 4.35
CA LEU A 67 -28.84 8.90 5.03
C LEU A 67 -28.63 8.85 6.56
N MET A 68 -27.38 8.75 7.03
CA MET A 68 -27.05 8.56 8.45
C MET A 68 -26.92 9.89 9.22
N LEU A 69 -26.19 10.86 8.67
CA LEU A 69 -25.81 12.09 9.35
C LEU A 69 -26.71 13.28 9.01
N GLU A 70 -27.43 13.28 7.88
CA GLU A 70 -28.39 14.33 7.55
C GLU A 70 -29.83 13.89 7.87
N ASP A 71 -30.31 12.82 7.24
CA ASP A 71 -31.70 12.38 7.36
C ASP A 71 -31.99 11.78 8.73
N LEU A 72 -31.28 10.70 9.09
CA LEU A 72 -31.52 10.00 10.35
C LEU A 72 -31.21 10.91 11.54
N MET A 73 -30.07 11.63 11.53
CA MET A 73 -29.73 12.60 12.56
C MET A 73 -30.75 13.74 12.66
N GLY A 74 -31.25 14.26 11.53
CA GLY A 74 -32.26 15.33 11.51
C GLY A 74 -33.55 14.94 12.25
N VAL A 75 -33.88 13.64 12.25
CA VAL A 75 -35.02 13.11 13.00
C VAL A 75 -34.69 12.87 14.47
N ILE A 76 -33.57 12.18 14.76
CA ILE A 76 -33.24 11.74 16.13
C ILE A 76 -32.59 12.81 16.99
N SER A 77 -31.96 13.84 16.41
CA SER A 77 -31.31 14.93 17.13
C SER A 77 -32.25 15.69 18.08
N LYS A 78 -33.56 15.63 17.81
CA LYS A 78 -34.61 16.13 18.73
C LYS A 78 -34.57 15.48 20.11
N ALA A 79 -34.03 14.26 20.22
CA ALA A 79 -33.85 13.53 21.48
C ALA A 79 -32.59 13.95 22.27
N GLY A 80 -31.75 14.83 21.72
CA GLY A 80 -30.57 15.40 22.36
C GLY A 80 -29.25 15.02 21.68
N SER A 81 -28.16 15.74 22.03
CA SER A 81 -26.86 15.63 21.36
C SER A 81 -26.20 14.24 21.45
N TRP A 82 -26.62 13.40 22.40
CA TRP A 82 -26.11 12.03 22.56
C TRP A 82 -26.37 11.16 21.33
N THR A 83 -27.36 11.49 20.49
CA THR A 83 -27.68 10.74 19.27
C THR A 83 -26.56 10.77 18.24
N LEU A 84 -25.66 11.77 18.33
CA LEU A 84 -24.47 11.82 17.48
C LEU A 84 -23.52 10.63 17.72
N ALA A 85 -23.46 10.11 18.94
CA ALA A 85 -22.67 8.93 19.25
C ALA A 85 -23.28 7.63 18.69
N CYS A 86 -24.59 7.62 18.40
CA CYS A 86 -25.29 6.44 17.89
C CYS A 86 -24.93 6.14 16.44
N ILE A 87 -24.58 7.14 15.63
CA ILE A 87 -24.34 6.95 14.19
C ILE A 87 -23.08 6.12 13.92
N PRO A 88 -21.89 6.43 14.47
CA PRO A 88 -20.72 5.57 14.29
C PRO A 88 -20.92 4.18 14.91
N THR A 89 -21.70 4.10 15.99
CA THR A 89 -22.09 2.82 16.62
C THR A 89 -22.92 1.96 15.67
N LEU A 90 -23.92 2.55 15.01
CA LEU A 90 -24.76 1.87 14.02
C LEU A 90 -23.92 1.39 12.82
N GLY A 91 -22.98 2.22 12.36
CA GLY A 91 -21.97 1.81 11.38
C GLY A 91 -21.20 0.58 11.83
N GLY A 92 -20.69 0.59 13.06
CA GLY A 92 -20.03 -0.56 13.69
C GLY A 92 -20.91 -1.82 13.71
N VAL A 93 -22.21 -1.69 13.98
CA VAL A 93 -23.17 -2.82 13.95
C VAL A 93 -23.30 -3.39 12.54
N VAL A 94 -23.45 -2.54 11.52
CA VAL A 94 -23.56 -2.98 10.13
C VAL A 94 -22.27 -3.68 9.68
N ILE A 95 -21.09 -3.12 9.97
CA ILE A 95 -19.80 -3.75 9.67
C ILE A 95 -19.64 -5.08 10.43
N GLY A 96 -20.06 -5.12 11.69
CA GLY A 96 -20.10 -6.34 12.49
C GLY A 96 -20.94 -7.44 11.83
N LEU A 97 -22.15 -7.10 11.38
CA LEU A 97 -23.04 -8.02 10.68
C LEU A 97 -22.44 -8.50 9.35
N MET A 98 -21.82 -7.60 8.59
CA MET A 98 -21.09 -7.95 7.37
C MET A 98 -19.93 -8.91 7.67
N ARG A 99 -19.17 -8.69 8.75
CA ARG A 99 -18.11 -9.61 9.20
C ARG A 99 -18.66 -10.96 9.63
N TRP A 100 -19.84 -11.00 10.25
CA TRP A 100 -20.49 -12.27 10.58
C TRP A 100 -20.86 -13.07 9.34
N ARG A 101 -21.36 -12.40 8.28
CA ARG A 101 -21.76 -13.05 7.03
C ARG A 101 -20.59 -13.44 6.11
N PHE A 102 -19.65 -12.52 5.88
CA PHE A 102 -18.58 -12.69 4.88
C PHE A 102 -17.23 -13.12 5.47
N ARG A 103 -17.06 -13.04 6.79
CA ARG A 103 -15.85 -13.38 7.59
C ARG A 103 -14.62 -12.51 7.31
N ASP A 104 -14.34 -12.23 6.04
CA ASP A 104 -13.18 -11.49 5.56
C ASP A 104 -13.58 -10.57 4.39
N PHE A 105 -13.08 -9.34 4.41
CA PHE A 105 -13.32 -8.35 3.35
C PHE A 105 -12.29 -8.43 2.22
N GLY A 106 -11.28 -9.30 2.33
CA GLY A 106 -10.31 -9.54 1.27
C GLY A 106 -9.01 -8.79 1.42
N PRO A 107 -8.10 -9.01 0.46
CA PRO A 107 -6.70 -8.66 0.61
C PRO A 107 -6.49 -7.14 0.72
N ASN A 108 -5.52 -6.77 1.52
CA ASN A 108 -4.93 -5.44 1.57
C ASN A 108 -3.90 -5.30 0.43
N MET A 109 -3.45 -4.08 0.18
CA MET A 109 -2.46 -3.81 -0.87
C MET A 109 -1.19 -4.68 -0.77
N SER A 110 -0.67 -4.90 0.44
CA SER A 110 0.50 -5.76 0.68
C SER A 110 0.24 -7.23 0.29
N SER A 111 -0.97 -7.75 0.56
CA SER A 111 -1.38 -9.09 0.14
C SER A 111 -1.56 -9.20 -1.37
N LEU A 112 -2.06 -8.15 -2.03
CA LEU A 112 -2.15 -8.11 -3.50
C LEU A 112 -0.77 -8.13 -4.16
N ILE A 113 0.20 -7.39 -3.61
CA ILE A 113 1.60 -7.44 -4.08
C ILE A 113 2.22 -8.82 -3.84
N ALA A 114 1.89 -9.48 -2.72
CA ALA A 114 2.34 -10.85 -2.47
C ALA A 114 1.70 -11.87 -3.45
N ALA A 115 0.44 -11.66 -3.84
CA ALA A 115 -0.28 -12.53 -4.76
C ALA A 115 0.34 -12.58 -6.15
N THR A 116 0.97 -11.51 -6.64
CA THR A 116 1.69 -11.52 -7.94
C THR A 116 2.89 -12.47 -7.94
N ARG A 117 3.34 -12.93 -6.76
CA ARG A 117 4.41 -13.92 -6.62
C ARG A 117 3.89 -15.37 -6.55
N GLY A 118 2.61 -15.59 -6.82
CA GLY A 118 1.98 -16.92 -6.79
C GLY A 118 1.60 -17.41 -5.39
N LEU A 119 1.64 -16.53 -4.38
CA LEU A 119 1.48 -16.92 -2.97
C LEU A 119 0.01 -16.96 -2.49
N GLN A 120 -0.96 -16.52 -3.30
CA GLN A 120 -2.35 -16.42 -2.85
C GLN A 120 -3.38 -16.43 -3.98
N GLU A 121 -4.45 -17.21 -3.82
CA GLU A 121 -5.63 -17.17 -4.69
C GLU A 121 -6.51 -15.96 -4.37
N LEU A 122 -6.98 -15.25 -5.41
CA LEU A 122 -7.85 -14.09 -5.27
C LEU A 122 -9.30 -14.47 -5.55
N SER A 123 -10.22 -14.00 -4.68
CA SER A 123 -11.65 -14.18 -4.88
C SER A 123 -12.24 -12.93 -5.55
N PRO A 124 -12.98 -13.06 -6.67
CA PRO A 124 -13.47 -11.92 -7.45
C PRO A 124 -14.56 -11.10 -6.74
N LEU A 125 -15.23 -11.66 -5.72
CA LEU A 125 -16.33 -10.98 -5.01
C LEU A 125 -15.87 -10.16 -3.80
N LYS A 126 -14.71 -10.49 -3.22
CA LYS A 126 -14.20 -9.81 -2.02
C LYS A 126 -13.98 -8.30 -2.19
N PRO A 127 -13.47 -7.79 -3.33
CA PRO A 127 -13.28 -6.35 -3.53
C PRO A 127 -14.58 -5.54 -3.40
N ILE A 128 -15.70 -6.08 -3.91
CA ILE A 128 -17.02 -5.44 -3.81
C ILE A 128 -17.47 -5.39 -2.35
N THR A 129 -17.31 -6.49 -1.61
CA THR A 129 -17.67 -6.51 -0.18
C THR A 129 -16.85 -5.53 0.65
N LYS A 130 -15.56 -5.35 0.31
CA LYS A 130 -14.68 -4.38 0.95
C LYS A 130 -15.09 -2.95 0.64
N MET A 131 -15.41 -2.66 -0.62
CA MET A 131 -15.91 -1.36 -1.05
C MET A 131 -17.17 -0.97 -0.28
N VAL A 132 -18.17 -1.87 -0.19
CA VAL A 132 -19.41 -1.60 0.56
C VAL A 132 -19.12 -1.42 2.06
N ALA A 133 -18.25 -2.26 2.64
CA ALA A 133 -17.87 -2.13 4.05
C ALA A 133 -17.14 -0.80 4.32
N ALA A 134 -16.24 -0.39 3.42
CA ALA A 134 -15.56 0.90 3.51
C ALA A 134 -16.57 2.05 3.39
N SER A 135 -17.54 1.98 2.47
CA SER A 135 -18.56 3.02 2.32
C SER A 135 -19.44 3.17 3.56
N VAL A 136 -19.84 2.05 4.18
CA VAL A 136 -20.61 2.07 5.43
C VAL A 136 -19.78 2.70 6.56
N SER A 137 -18.54 2.27 6.72
CA SER A 137 -17.63 2.77 7.75
C SER A 137 -17.38 4.27 7.61
N LEU A 138 -17.05 4.74 6.41
CA LEU A 138 -16.78 6.15 6.12
C LEU A 138 -18.04 7.02 6.20
N GLY A 139 -19.15 6.55 5.61
CA GLY A 139 -20.42 7.27 5.61
C GLY A 139 -21.04 7.40 7.00
N THR A 140 -20.74 6.48 7.92
CA THR A 140 -21.19 6.56 9.33
C THR A 140 -20.23 7.34 10.24
N GLY A 141 -19.18 7.95 9.69
CA GLY A 141 -18.30 8.86 10.42
C GLY A 141 -17.08 8.22 11.06
N ALA A 142 -16.66 7.02 10.66
CA ALA A 142 -15.39 6.47 11.10
C ALA A 142 -14.23 7.40 10.75
N SER A 143 -13.24 7.53 11.63
CA SER A 143 -12.06 8.38 11.42
C SER A 143 -11.05 7.69 10.49
N LEU A 144 -11.44 7.51 9.23
CA LEU A 144 -10.69 6.80 8.19
C LEU A 144 -10.81 7.53 6.86
N GLY A 145 -9.94 7.20 5.89
CA GLY A 145 -9.95 7.78 4.55
C GLY A 145 -10.52 6.85 3.46
N PRO A 146 -11.15 7.36 2.40
CA PRO A 146 -11.55 6.57 1.23
C PRO A 146 -10.39 6.04 0.38
N GLU A 147 -9.17 6.54 0.55
CA GLU A 147 -8.20 6.49 -0.55
C GLU A 147 -7.48 5.16 -0.67
N ALA A 148 -7.20 4.48 0.44
CA ALA A 148 -6.69 3.11 0.37
C ALA A 148 -7.72 2.15 -0.25
N PRO A 149 -9.01 2.15 0.14
CA PRO A 149 -10.04 1.44 -0.60
C PRO A 149 -10.09 1.78 -2.10
N SER A 150 -9.96 3.06 -2.49
CA SER A 150 -9.93 3.46 -3.91
C SER A 150 -8.76 2.85 -4.68
N VAL A 151 -7.56 2.87 -4.10
CA VAL A 151 -6.38 2.18 -4.64
C VAL A 151 -6.63 0.68 -4.79
N GLU A 152 -7.19 0.06 -3.76
CA GLU A 152 -7.45 -1.38 -3.75
C GLU A 152 -8.53 -1.79 -4.76
N ILE A 153 -9.55 -0.96 -5.01
CA ILE A 153 -10.55 -1.20 -6.06
C ILE A 153 -9.82 -1.37 -7.41
N GLY A 154 -8.96 -0.41 -7.77
CA GLY A 154 -8.21 -0.47 -9.02
C GLY A 154 -7.20 -1.63 -9.07
N ALA A 155 -6.45 -1.83 -7.98
CA ALA A 155 -5.49 -2.92 -7.85
C ALA A 155 -6.15 -4.30 -8.04
N ASN A 156 -7.34 -4.51 -7.47
CA ASN A 156 -8.10 -5.75 -7.63
C ASN A 156 -8.61 -5.92 -9.07
N PHE A 157 -9.05 -4.86 -9.75
CA PHE A 157 -9.42 -4.95 -11.17
C PHE A 157 -8.22 -5.30 -12.05
N GLY A 158 -7.07 -4.68 -11.81
CA GLY A 158 -5.82 -5.00 -12.50
C GLY A 158 -5.44 -6.48 -12.33
N MET A 159 -5.51 -6.99 -11.10
CA MET A 159 -5.23 -8.40 -10.80
C MET A 159 -6.24 -9.37 -11.41
N LEU A 160 -7.54 -9.07 -11.31
CA LEU A 160 -8.60 -9.90 -11.89
C LEU A 160 -8.36 -10.09 -13.40
N LEU A 161 -8.07 -8.98 -14.09
CA LEU A 161 -7.84 -9.00 -15.53
C LEU A 161 -6.56 -9.74 -15.89
N ALA A 162 -5.50 -9.56 -15.11
CA ALA A 162 -4.25 -10.29 -15.29
C ALA A 162 -4.40 -11.81 -15.09
N GLN A 163 -5.25 -12.23 -14.16
CA GLN A 163 -5.55 -13.65 -13.89
C GLN A 163 -6.44 -14.26 -14.98
N VAL A 164 -7.49 -13.54 -15.42
CA VAL A 164 -8.38 -13.99 -16.50
C VAL A 164 -7.60 -14.19 -17.81
N LEU A 165 -6.61 -13.34 -18.07
CA LEU A 165 -5.73 -13.42 -19.23
C LEU A 165 -4.50 -14.31 -19.00
N GLN A 166 -4.36 -14.92 -17.81
CA GLN A 166 -3.26 -15.82 -17.44
C GLN A 166 -1.87 -15.23 -17.74
N LEU A 167 -1.68 -13.94 -17.41
CA LEU A 167 -0.43 -13.24 -17.70
C LEU A 167 0.72 -13.66 -16.77
N SER A 168 1.96 -13.44 -17.22
CA SER A 168 3.16 -13.69 -16.42
C SER A 168 3.19 -12.85 -15.13
N PRO A 169 3.88 -13.30 -14.06
CA PRO A 169 4.00 -12.57 -12.79
C PRO A 169 4.44 -11.10 -12.94
N GLU A 170 5.37 -10.83 -13.86
CA GLU A 170 5.84 -9.47 -14.17
C GLU A 170 4.70 -8.60 -14.72
N ARG A 171 3.92 -9.13 -15.67
CA ARG A 171 2.76 -8.44 -16.25
C ARG A 171 1.62 -8.31 -15.25
N GLN A 172 1.41 -9.30 -14.38
CA GLN A 172 0.44 -9.19 -13.28
C GLN A 172 0.80 -8.03 -12.35
N ARG A 173 2.08 -7.91 -11.99
CA ARG A 173 2.56 -6.79 -11.16
C ARG A 173 2.44 -5.44 -11.86
N LEU A 174 2.66 -5.39 -13.17
CA LEU A 174 2.42 -4.20 -13.98
C LEU A 174 0.95 -3.77 -13.95
N LEU A 175 0.01 -4.69 -14.17
CA LEU A 175 -1.42 -4.36 -14.17
C LEU A 175 -1.97 -4.07 -12.78
N LEU A 176 -1.45 -4.74 -11.74
CA LEU A 176 -1.68 -4.37 -10.35
C LEU A 176 -1.25 -2.92 -10.10
N GLY A 177 -0.05 -2.54 -10.56
CA GLY A 177 0.47 -1.17 -10.48
C GLY A 177 -0.38 -0.17 -11.26
N ALA A 178 -0.77 -0.49 -12.49
CA ALA A 178 -1.64 0.35 -13.31
C ALA A 178 -3.02 0.55 -12.66
N GLY A 179 -3.59 -0.50 -12.08
CA GLY A 179 -4.83 -0.42 -11.31
C GLY A 179 -4.69 0.41 -10.03
N ALA A 180 -3.60 0.20 -9.27
CA ALA A 180 -3.32 0.98 -8.07
C ALA A 180 -3.14 2.48 -8.38
N ALA A 181 -2.41 2.81 -9.45
CA ALA A 181 -2.29 4.18 -9.94
C ALA A 181 -3.66 4.75 -10.30
N ALA A 182 -4.43 4.06 -11.14
CA ALA A 182 -5.78 4.45 -11.52
C ALA A 182 -6.69 4.71 -10.30
N GLY A 183 -6.60 3.86 -9.27
CA GLY A 183 -7.39 3.99 -8.04
C GLY A 183 -7.01 5.22 -7.22
N LEU A 184 -5.69 5.47 -7.05
CA LEU A 184 -5.22 6.68 -6.38
C LEU A 184 -5.61 7.95 -7.18
N SER A 185 -5.43 7.91 -8.50
CA SER A 185 -5.72 9.03 -9.39
C SER A 185 -7.18 9.45 -9.37
N ALA A 186 -8.11 8.48 -9.41
CA ALA A 186 -9.54 8.79 -9.28
C ALA A 186 -9.91 9.19 -7.84
N GLY A 187 -9.30 8.58 -6.82
CA GLY A 187 -9.62 8.87 -5.42
C GLY A 187 -9.23 10.28 -4.99
N PHE A 188 -8.10 10.79 -5.50
CA PHE A 188 -7.57 12.10 -5.14
C PHE A 188 -7.67 13.15 -6.25
N ASN A 189 -8.17 12.79 -7.43
CA ASN A 189 -8.05 13.63 -8.62
C ASN A 189 -6.57 14.03 -8.88
N SER A 190 -5.65 13.08 -8.74
CA SER A 190 -4.19 13.30 -8.76
C SER A 190 -3.48 12.22 -9.61
N PRO A 191 -3.53 12.34 -10.95
CA PRO A 191 -2.90 11.38 -11.86
C PRO A 191 -1.39 11.22 -11.65
N ILE A 192 -0.66 12.31 -11.42
CA ILE A 192 0.81 12.26 -11.30
C ILE A 192 1.18 11.50 -10.02
N ALA A 193 0.55 11.85 -8.88
CA ALA A 193 0.73 11.15 -7.63
C ALA A 193 0.40 9.66 -7.75
N GLY A 194 -0.66 9.30 -8.50
CA GLY A 194 -1.04 7.92 -8.74
C GLY A 194 0.03 7.11 -9.45
N VAL A 195 0.65 7.69 -10.48
CA VAL A 195 1.77 7.04 -11.19
C VAL A 195 2.93 6.81 -10.22
N PHE A 196 3.36 7.83 -9.49
CA PHE A 196 4.49 7.69 -8.56
C PHE A 196 4.20 6.73 -7.41
N PHE A 197 2.95 6.65 -6.93
CA PHE A 197 2.55 5.63 -5.97
C PHE A 197 2.73 4.22 -6.51
N ALA A 198 2.33 3.96 -7.75
CA ALA A 198 2.56 2.67 -8.38
C ALA A 198 4.06 2.37 -8.53
N LEU A 199 4.88 3.36 -8.88
CA LEU A 199 6.33 3.21 -8.98
C LEU A 199 6.98 2.90 -7.63
N GLU A 200 6.64 3.69 -6.62
CA GLU A 200 7.29 3.69 -5.30
C GLU A 200 6.82 2.53 -4.42
N VAL A 201 5.52 2.23 -4.41
CA VAL A 201 4.91 1.27 -3.47
C VAL A 201 4.66 -0.09 -4.10
N VAL A 202 4.34 -0.16 -5.40
CA VAL A 202 3.88 -1.42 -6.04
C VAL A 202 4.98 -2.08 -6.86
N LEU A 203 5.58 -1.32 -7.78
CA LEU A 203 6.57 -1.79 -8.75
C LEU A 203 7.98 -1.82 -8.13
N GLY A 204 8.32 -0.82 -7.31
CA GLY A 204 9.62 -0.70 -6.66
C GLY A 204 10.76 -0.77 -7.68
N SER A 205 11.74 -1.65 -7.44
CA SER A 205 12.90 -1.84 -8.31
C SER A 205 12.63 -2.58 -9.62
N THR A 206 11.44 -3.17 -9.80
CA THR A 206 11.11 -4.01 -10.97
C THR A 206 10.57 -3.19 -12.15
N PHE A 207 11.10 -1.98 -12.34
CA PHE A 207 10.55 -1.02 -13.29
C PHE A 207 11.23 -1.10 -14.66
N ALA A 208 10.48 -1.52 -15.68
CA ALA A 208 10.90 -1.40 -17.08
C ALA A 208 10.34 -0.11 -17.69
N THR A 209 11.11 0.60 -18.53
CA THR A 209 10.69 1.86 -19.15
C THR A 209 9.40 1.74 -19.97
N SER A 210 9.14 0.56 -20.56
CA SER A 210 7.88 0.25 -21.28
C SER A 210 6.64 0.18 -20.38
N SER A 211 6.82 0.04 -19.06
CA SER A 211 5.74 -0.01 -18.07
C SER A 211 5.17 1.37 -17.72
N VAL A 212 5.94 2.45 -17.93
CA VAL A 212 5.53 3.83 -17.62
C VAL A 212 4.22 4.16 -18.33
N SER A 213 4.16 3.89 -19.63
CA SER A 213 3.03 4.27 -20.50
C SER A 213 1.73 3.59 -20.08
N VAL A 214 1.79 2.33 -19.64
CA VAL A 214 0.63 1.55 -19.18
C VAL A 214 0.07 2.15 -17.89
N VAL A 215 0.94 2.42 -16.91
CA VAL A 215 0.54 3.00 -15.62
C VAL A 215 -0.02 4.42 -15.82
N LEU A 216 0.67 5.24 -16.61
CA LEU A 216 0.28 6.62 -16.90
C LEU A 216 -1.08 6.68 -17.60
N LEU A 217 -1.29 5.85 -18.64
CA LEU A 217 -2.54 5.85 -19.38
C LEU A 217 -3.72 5.43 -18.51
N ALA A 218 -3.56 4.40 -17.67
CA ALA A 218 -4.59 3.98 -16.71
C ALA A 218 -4.92 5.09 -15.68
N ALA A 219 -3.89 5.75 -15.13
CA ALA A 219 -4.03 6.86 -14.19
C ALA A 219 -4.82 8.03 -14.78
N VAL A 220 -4.47 8.47 -15.99
CA VAL A 220 -5.10 9.61 -16.68
C VAL A 220 -6.56 9.30 -17.03
N VAL A 221 -6.85 8.12 -17.57
CA VAL A 221 -8.24 7.73 -17.92
C VAL A 221 -9.11 7.68 -16.66
N SER A 222 -8.58 7.10 -15.58
CA SER A 222 -9.30 7.00 -14.30
C SER A 222 -9.59 8.37 -13.69
N ALA A 223 -8.56 9.26 -13.67
CA ALA A 223 -8.73 10.63 -13.22
C ALA A 223 -9.73 11.41 -14.08
N LEU A 224 -9.69 11.25 -15.41
CA LEU A 224 -10.64 11.92 -16.32
C LEU A 224 -12.08 11.53 -16.01
N ILE A 225 -12.36 10.23 -15.82
CA ILE A 225 -13.71 9.77 -15.44
C ILE A 225 -14.14 10.34 -14.09
N ALA A 226 -13.24 10.32 -13.10
CA ALA A 226 -13.51 10.92 -11.79
C ALA A 226 -13.82 12.42 -11.91
N GLN A 227 -13.07 13.17 -12.72
CA GLN A 227 -13.29 14.60 -12.94
C GLN A 227 -14.62 14.89 -13.64
N ILE A 228 -15.02 14.06 -14.60
CA ILE A 228 -16.30 14.21 -15.30
C ILE A 228 -17.48 14.04 -14.33
N CYS A 229 -17.39 13.07 -13.41
CA CYS A 229 -18.49 12.74 -12.50
C CYS A 229 -18.49 13.55 -11.19
N LEU A 230 -17.31 13.81 -10.61
CA LEU A 230 -17.14 14.40 -9.28
C LEU A 230 -16.65 15.87 -9.33
N GLY A 231 -16.19 16.33 -10.49
CA GLY A 231 -15.64 17.67 -10.69
C GLY A 231 -14.12 17.72 -10.77
N SER A 232 -13.59 18.78 -11.38
CA SER A 232 -12.15 18.95 -11.66
C SER A 232 -11.43 19.90 -10.70
N GLN A 233 -12.12 20.41 -9.68
CA GLN A 233 -11.56 21.34 -8.72
C GLN A 233 -10.54 20.66 -7.80
N PRO A 234 -9.50 21.38 -7.34
CA PRO A 234 -8.57 20.84 -6.37
C PRO A 234 -9.30 20.57 -5.05
N ALA A 235 -8.87 19.56 -4.30
CA ALA A 235 -9.51 19.19 -3.04
C ALA A 235 -9.39 20.31 -1.98
N PHE A 236 -8.32 21.09 -2.03
CA PHE A 236 -8.10 22.20 -1.11
C PHE A 236 -7.91 23.52 -1.86
N ALA A 237 -8.80 24.48 -1.60
CA ALA A 237 -8.66 25.85 -2.08
C ALA A 237 -7.81 26.65 -1.10
N LEU A 238 -6.68 27.19 -1.57
CA LEU A 238 -5.72 27.91 -0.76
C LEU A 238 -5.83 29.43 -0.94
N PRO A 239 -5.56 30.22 0.12
CA PRO A 239 -5.24 31.64 -0.06
C PRO A 239 -3.89 31.77 -0.79
N VAL A 240 -3.68 32.91 -1.45
CA VAL A 240 -2.39 33.21 -2.09
C VAL A 240 -1.28 33.19 -1.04
N TYR A 241 -0.32 32.29 -1.22
CA TYR A 241 0.83 32.15 -0.33
C TYR A 241 2.14 32.49 -1.04
N ASP A 242 3.03 33.16 -0.32
CA ASP A 242 4.39 33.48 -0.74
C ASP A 242 5.37 33.05 0.35
N VAL A 243 6.43 32.35 -0.06
CA VAL A 243 7.62 32.13 0.79
C VAL A 243 8.25 33.50 1.00
N ARG A 244 8.27 33.98 2.25
CA ARG A 244 8.71 35.34 2.59
C ARG A 244 10.22 35.43 2.71
N SER A 245 10.88 34.34 3.13
CA SER A 245 12.33 34.34 3.36
C SER A 245 12.99 32.96 3.15
N PRO A 246 14.23 32.90 2.62
CA PRO A 246 15.03 31.68 2.63
C PRO A 246 15.29 31.10 4.03
N LEU A 247 15.20 31.94 5.08
CA LEU A 247 15.32 31.50 6.48
C LEU A 247 14.15 30.61 6.94
N GLU A 248 13.10 30.46 6.14
CA GLU A 248 12.00 29.55 6.44
C GLU A 248 12.40 28.07 6.30
N LEU A 249 13.40 27.75 5.47
CA LEU A 249 13.76 26.37 5.16
C LEU A 249 14.22 25.57 6.41
N PRO A 250 15.06 26.10 7.32
CA PRO A 250 15.33 25.46 8.60
C PRO A 250 14.10 25.18 9.46
N PHE A 251 13.09 26.06 9.44
CA PHE A 251 11.84 25.85 10.18
C PHE A 251 11.00 24.74 9.54
N TYR A 252 10.97 24.64 8.21
CA TYR A 252 10.32 23.52 7.54
C TYR A 252 11.04 22.19 7.81
N MET A 253 12.38 22.18 7.91
CA MET A 253 13.11 21.00 8.39
C MET A 253 12.76 20.68 9.84
N GLY A 254 12.64 21.68 10.73
CA GLY A 254 12.16 21.49 12.10
C GLY A 254 10.77 20.84 12.15
N LEU A 255 9.86 21.26 11.26
CA LEU A 255 8.57 20.62 11.09
C LEU A 255 8.69 19.16 10.61
N GLY A 256 9.60 18.88 9.66
CA GLY A 256 9.90 17.51 9.21
C GLY A 256 10.34 16.59 10.36
N LEU A 257 11.15 17.10 11.29
CA LEU A 257 11.54 16.38 12.50
C LEU A 257 10.32 16.05 13.37
N LEU A 258 9.45 17.02 13.64
CA LEU A 258 8.22 16.77 14.42
C LEU A 258 7.24 15.83 13.68
N ALA A 259 7.15 15.97 12.36
CA ALA A 259 6.32 15.11 11.52
C ALA A 259 6.79 13.65 11.56
N SER A 260 8.10 13.40 11.67
CA SER A 260 8.63 12.04 11.86
C SER A 260 8.13 11.41 13.16
N LEU A 261 8.09 12.17 14.26
CA LEU A 261 7.59 11.71 15.56
C LEU A 261 6.10 11.37 15.48
N VAL A 262 5.31 12.23 14.85
CA VAL A 262 3.88 11.99 14.62
C VAL A 262 3.67 10.77 13.73
N SER A 263 4.47 10.59 12.67
CA SER A 263 4.38 9.43 11.77
C SER A 263 4.69 8.10 12.48
N LEU A 264 5.73 8.08 13.32
CA LEU A 264 6.07 6.93 14.16
C LEU A 264 4.95 6.64 15.15
N ALA A 265 4.49 7.67 15.88
CA ALA A 265 3.40 7.53 16.84
C ALA A 265 2.10 7.05 16.18
N TYR A 266 1.79 7.53 14.98
CA TYR A 266 0.61 7.12 14.22
C TYR A 266 0.69 5.65 13.81
N THR A 267 1.82 5.23 13.25
CA THR A 267 2.02 3.83 12.82
C THR A 267 2.01 2.88 14.03
N GLU A 268 2.68 3.24 15.12
CA GLU A 268 2.70 2.45 16.35
C GLU A 268 1.32 2.41 17.03
N ALA A 269 0.56 3.50 17.03
CA ALA A 269 -0.77 3.52 17.61
C ALA A 269 -1.72 2.58 16.86
N ILE A 270 -1.67 2.56 15.52
CA ILE A 270 -2.46 1.61 14.71
C ILE A 270 -2.09 0.17 15.07
N GLN A 271 -0.79 -0.17 15.06
CA GLN A 271 -0.31 -1.51 15.41
C GLN A 271 -0.65 -1.90 16.85
N LEU A 272 -0.56 -0.97 17.79
CA LEU A 272 -0.93 -1.19 19.18
C LEU A 272 -2.43 -1.46 19.31
N ALA A 273 -3.28 -0.66 18.65
CA ALA A 273 -4.72 -0.85 18.65
C ALA A 273 -5.09 -2.22 18.06
N GLU A 274 -4.52 -2.61 16.92
CA GLU A 274 -4.69 -3.94 16.34
C GLU A 274 -4.29 -5.05 17.33
N ARG A 275 -3.14 -4.92 18.00
CA ARG A 275 -2.70 -5.89 19.03
C ARG A 275 -3.64 -5.93 20.23
N CYS A 276 -4.18 -4.80 20.67
CA CYS A 276 -5.16 -4.72 21.76
C CYS A 276 -6.47 -5.44 21.38
N PHE A 277 -7.03 -5.18 20.19
CA PHE A 277 -8.26 -5.83 19.73
C PHE A 277 -8.08 -7.33 19.50
N HIS A 278 -6.88 -7.77 19.13
CA HIS A 278 -6.53 -9.19 19.06
C HIS A 278 -6.17 -9.83 20.43
N GLY A 279 -6.21 -9.06 21.53
CA GLY A 279 -5.90 -9.55 22.88
C GLY A 279 -4.43 -9.93 23.09
N LYS A 280 -3.51 -9.45 22.25
CA LYS A 280 -2.06 -9.72 22.33
C LYS A 280 -1.34 -8.83 23.34
N VAL A 281 -2.01 -7.81 23.88
CA VAL A 281 -1.45 -6.87 24.86
C VAL A 281 -1.90 -7.25 26.27
N ARG A 282 -0.97 -7.23 27.23
CA ARG A 282 -1.26 -7.46 28.66
C ARG A 282 -2.36 -6.48 29.12
N GLY A 283 -3.43 -7.01 29.72
CA GLY A 283 -4.61 -6.24 30.15
C GLY A 283 -5.79 -6.22 29.17
N PHE A 284 -5.55 -6.43 27.87
CA PHE A 284 -6.59 -6.45 26.83
C PHE A 284 -6.99 -7.87 26.38
N GLY A 285 -6.56 -8.90 27.11
CA GLY A 285 -6.89 -10.30 26.78
C GLY A 285 -8.40 -10.59 26.74
N TRP A 286 -9.22 -9.79 27.43
CA TRP A 286 -10.68 -9.87 27.34
C TRP A 286 -11.18 -9.55 25.94
N LEU A 287 -10.59 -8.55 25.27
CA LEU A 287 -11.01 -8.08 23.95
C LEU A 287 -10.75 -9.13 22.86
N GLY A 288 -9.66 -9.89 23.00
CA GLY A 288 -9.36 -11.04 22.13
C GLY A 288 -10.30 -12.24 22.31
N ARG A 289 -11.05 -12.32 23.42
CA ARG A 289 -12.06 -13.36 23.64
C ARG A 289 -13.40 -13.02 22.98
N LEU A 290 -13.64 -11.76 22.62
CA LEU A 290 -14.86 -11.38 21.93
C LEU A 290 -14.86 -11.86 20.48
N PRO A 291 -16.02 -12.30 19.96
CA PRO A 291 -16.20 -12.55 18.53
C PRO A 291 -15.82 -11.35 17.67
N ARG A 292 -15.12 -11.60 16.55
CA ARG A 292 -14.70 -10.57 15.58
C ARG A 292 -15.82 -9.62 15.10
N PRO A 293 -17.08 -10.06 14.92
CA PRO A 293 -18.19 -9.17 14.60
C PRO A 293 -18.47 -8.06 15.62
N ILE A 294 -18.05 -8.21 16.88
CA ILE A 294 -18.35 -7.24 17.95
C ILE A 294 -17.32 -6.10 17.98
N HIS A 295 -16.09 -6.34 17.52
CA HIS A 295 -15.03 -5.34 17.57
C HIS A 295 -15.40 -4.02 16.88
N PRO A 296 -16.00 -4.00 15.66
CA PRO A 296 -16.37 -2.75 15.00
C PRO A 296 -17.43 -1.95 15.76
N ILE A 297 -18.30 -2.62 16.54
CA ILE A 297 -19.30 -1.95 17.40
C ILE A 297 -18.59 -1.16 18.51
N ILE A 298 -17.59 -1.78 19.16
CA ILE A 298 -16.78 -1.12 20.18
C ILE A 298 -16.05 0.08 19.58
N GLY A 299 -15.46 -0.08 18.40
CA GLY A 299 -14.84 1.01 17.65
C GLY A 299 -15.81 2.16 17.38
N GLY A 300 -17.00 1.85 16.88
CA GLY A 300 -18.08 2.81 16.64
C GLY A 300 -18.51 3.56 17.90
N VAL A 301 -18.68 2.88 19.03
CA VAL A 301 -19.01 3.52 20.31
C VAL A 301 -17.89 4.49 20.72
N CYS A 302 -16.62 4.08 20.63
CA CYS A 302 -15.49 4.95 20.95
C CYS A 302 -15.45 6.20 20.07
N VAL A 303 -15.61 6.05 18.75
CA VAL A 303 -15.67 7.18 17.80
C VAL A 303 -16.84 8.10 18.15
N GLY A 304 -18.02 7.53 18.38
CA GLY A 304 -19.22 8.27 18.71
C GLY A 304 -19.11 9.09 20.00
N LEU A 305 -18.57 8.51 21.08
CA LEU A 305 -18.37 9.19 22.36
C LEU A 305 -17.40 10.38 22.24
N VAL A 306 -16.32 10.21 21.48
CA VAL A 306 -15.37 11.31 21.23
C VAL A 306 -16.00 12.42 20.40
N ALA A 307 -16.79 12.04 19.39
CA ALA A 307 -17.45 13.00 18.50
C ALA A 307 -18.46 13.90 19.22
N LEU A 308 -19.01 13.50 20.38
CA LEU A 308 -19.87 14.35 21.21
C LEU A 308 -19.17 15.64 21.68
N GLN A 309 -17.86 15.55 21.96
CA GLN A 309 -17.07 16.70 22.43
C GLN A 309 -16.28 17.36 21.31
N LEU A 310 -15.82 16.56 20.33
CA LEU A 310 -14.95 16.98 19.25
C LEU A 310 -15.52 16.52 17.89
N PRO A 311 -16.61 17.15 17.41
CA PRO A 311 -17.22 16.78 16.13
C PRO A 311 -16.27 16.94 14.94
N GLN A 312 -15.24 17.80 15.05
CA GLN A 312 -14.24 18.05 14.00
C GLN A 312 -13.40 16.82 13.64
N ILE A 313 -13.44 15.78 14.47
CA ILE A 313 -12.69 14.52 14.31
C ILE A 313 -13.50 13.48 13.53
N LEU A 314 -14.82 13.66 13.42
CA LEU A 314 -15.71 12.71 12.78
C LEU A 314 -15.44 12.61 11.27
N GLY A 315 -15.55 11.38 10.75
CA GLY A 315 -15.35 11.09 9.33
C GLY A 315 -13.93 11.32 8.81
N VAL A 316 -13.84 11.62 7.52
CA VAL A 316 -12.57 11.76 6.79
C VAL A 316 -11.74 12.94 7.33
N GLY A 317 -12.40 14.05 7.68
CA GLY A 317 -11.77 15.24 8.26
C GLY A 317 -11.28 16.28 7.25
N TYR A 318 -11.66 16.17 5.97
CA TYR A 318 -11.28 17.13 4.93
C TYR A 318 -11.81 18.54 5.17
N GLU A 319 -12.99 18.69 5.74
CA GLU A 319 -13.55 20.00 6.11
C GLU A 319 -12.67 20.72 7.13
N THR A 320 -12.22 20.01 8.18
CA THR A 320 -11.34 20.55 9.21
C THR A 320 -9.96 20.88 8.63
N VAL A 321 -9.41 20.02 7.78
CA VAL A 321 -8.15 20.29 7.07
C VAL A 321 -8.28 21.52 6.18
N GLN A 322 -9.35 21.60 5.40
CA GLN A 322 -9.62 22.75 4.55
C GLN A 322 -9.76 24.03 5.37
N ALA A 323 -10.44 24.00 6.51
CA ALA A 323 -10.53 25.15 7.41
C ALA A 323 -9.15 25.59 7.93
N MET A 324 -8.26 24.66 8.29
CA MET A 324 -6.88 24.97 8.68
C MET A 324 -6.10 25.62 7.52
N LEU A 325 -6.29 25.12 6.30
CA LEU A 325 -5.63 25.63 5.09
C LEU A 325 -6.19 26.99 4.63
N GLN A 326 -7.45 27.30 4.96
CA GLN A 326 -8.12 28.56 4.68
C GLN A 326 -7.90 29.63 5.77
N ASP A 327 -6.94 29.40 6.68
CA ASP A 327 -6.60 30.32 7.78
C ASP A 327 -7.77 30.61 8.73
N VAL A 328 -8.71 29.66 8.87
CA VAL A 328 -9.73 29.74 9.92
C VAL A 328 -9.01 29.69 11.27
N LYS A 329 -9.38 30.60 12.18
CA LYS A 329 -8.69 30.76 13.47
C LYS A 329 -8.96 29.58 14.40
N PHE A 330 -8.00 28.67 14.50
CA PHE A 330 -7.95 27.65 15.54
C PHE A 330 -7.03 28.09 16.68
N SER A 331 -7.39 27.74 17.92
CA SER A 331 -6.49 27.94 19.06
C SER A 331 -5.41 26.85 19.07
N LEU A 332 -4.19 27.20 19.49
CA LEU A 332 -3.09 26.25 19.61
C LEU A 332 -3.45 25.01 20.48
N PRO A 333 -4.13 25.15 21.65
CA PRO A 333 -4.57 24.00 22.42
C PRO A 333 -5.53 23.09 21.66
N LEU A 334 -6.47 23.66 20.90
CA LEU A 334 -7.42 22.88 20.12
C LEU A 334 -6.72 22.06 19.04
N LEU A 335 -5.76 22.62 18.32
CA LEU A 335 -4.99 21.89 17.30
C LEU A 335 -4.21 20.72 17.89
N LEU A 336 -3.60 20.90 19.07
CA LEU A 336 -2.92 19.82 19.77
C LEU A 336 -3.90 18.73 20.23
N ILE A 337 -5.07 19.11 20.75
CA ILE A 337 -6.14 18.15 21.10
C ILE A 337 -6.58 17.37 19.86
N LEU A 338 -6.86 18.06 18.75
CA LEU A 338 -7.25 17.42 17.49
C LEU A 338 -6.18 16.44 16.99
N LEU A 339 -4.90 16.81 17.08
CA LEU A 339 -3.77 15.95 16.71
C LEU A 339 -3.79 14.63 17.51
N PHE A 340 -3.78 14.70 18.84
CA PHE A 340 -3.69 13.49 19.67
C PHE A 340 -4.97 12.65 19.63
N VAL A 341 -6.14 13.29 19.63
CA VAL A 341 -7.42 12.58 19.62
C VAL A 341 -7.66 11.94 18.24
N LYS A 342 -7.40 12.62 17.12
CA LYS A 342 -7.54 12.01 15.78
C LYS A 342 -6.62 10.81 15.62
N LEU A 343 -5.39 10.87 16.16
CA LEU A 343 -4.44 9.75 16.15
C LEU A 343 -5.04 8.54 16.88
N GLY A 344 -5.54 8.73 18.10
CA GLY A 344 -6.15 7.66 18.90
C GLY A 344 -7.42 7.09 18.27
N VAL A 345 -8.33 7.94 17.80
CA VAL A 345 -9.61 7.51 17.21
C VAL A 345 -9.39 6.77 15.88
N THR A 346 -8.44 7.20 15.06
CA THR A 346 -8.07 6.50 13.81
C THR A 346 -7.48 5.12 14.11
N ALA A 347 -6.57 5.04 15.09
CA ALA A 347 -6.00 3.76 15.54
C ALA A 347 -7.07 2.80 16.07
N ILE A 348 -7.99 3.28 16.91
CA ILE A 348 -9.13 2.50 17.40
C ILE A 348 -10.03 2.05 16.23
N SER A 349 -10.29 2.94 15.27
CA SER A 349 -11.13 2.62 14.11
C SER A 349 -10.55 1.44 13.32
N LEU A 350 -9.27 1.51 12.94
CA LEU A 350 -8.60 0.40 12.23
C LEU A 350 -8.47 -0.85 13.09
N GLY A 351 -8.01 -0.71 14.34
CA GLY A 351 -7.82 -1.83 15.26
C GLY A 351 -9.11 -2.58 15.56
N SER A 352 -10.25 -1.88 15.63
CA SER A 352 -11.58 -2.46 15.84
C SER A 352 -12.11 -3.23 14.62
N GLY A 353 -11.47 -3.09 13.46
CA GLY A 353 -11.91 -3.71 12.22
C GLY A 353 -12.98 -2.92 11.46
N LEU A 354 -13.12 -1.62 11.70
CA LEU A 354 -13.74 -0.73 10.71
C LEU A 354 -12.86 -0.69 9.46
N VAL A 355 -13.47 -0.41 8.30
CA VAL A 355 -12.80 -0.52 6.99
C VAL A 355 -12.57 0.87 6.43
N GLY A 356 -11.34 1.13 5.97
CA GLY A 356 -10.95 2.41 5.40
C GLY A 356 -9.43 2.53 5.28
N GLY A 357 -8.97 3.71 4.90
CA GLY A 357 -7.57 4.04 4.64
C GLY A 357 -6.93 4.97 5.67
N ILE A 358 -5.60 5.04 5.62
CA ILE A 358 -4.77 5.80 6.54
C ILE A 358 -4.33 7.18 6.00
N PHE A 359 -4.57 7.46 4.72
CA PHE A 359 -4.05 8.65 4.02
C PHE A 359 -4.72 9.93 4.52
N ALA A 360 -6.05 10.03 4.47
CA ALA A 360 -6.76 11.21 4.96
C ALA A 360 -6.46 11.54 6.45
N PRO A 361 -6.48 10.57 7.39
CA PRO A 361 -6.10 10.88 8.76
C PRO A 361 -4.63 11.31 8.91
N ALA A 362 -3.69 10.74 8.14
CA ALA A 362 -2.30 11.19 8.15
C ALA A 362 -2.16 12.65 7.70
N MET A 363 -2.88 13.05 6.66
CA MET A 363 -2.96 14.45 6.24
C MET A 363 -3.58 15.32 7.34
N PHE A 364 -4.66 14.89 7.98
CA PHE A 364 -5.27 15.63 9.10
C PHE A 364 -4.28 15.86 10.25
N LEU A 365 -3.54 14.82 10.64
CA LEU A 365 -2.51 14.91 11.68
C LEU A 365 -1.41 15.89 11.28
N GLY A 366 -0.94 15.81 10.03
CA GLY A 366 0.06 16.73 9.49
C GLY A 366 -0.43 18.18 9.41
N ALA A 367 -1.67 18.41 8.99
CA ALA A 367 -2.29 19.74 8.94
C ALA A 367 -2.41 20.35 10.35
N SER A 368 -2.84 19.54 11.33
CA SER A 368 -2.97 19.96 12.73
C SER A 368 -1.61 20.31 13.33
N LEU A 369 -0.62 19.45 13.12
CA LEU A 369 0.76 19.67 13.56
C LEU A 369 1.35 20.93 12.94
N GLY A 370 1.25 21.07 11.61
CA GLY A 370 1.77 22.20 10.86
C GLY A 370 1.11 23.51 11.26
N SER A 371 -0.21 23.53 11.40
CA SER A 371 -0.94 24.71 11.89
C SER A 371 -0.50 25.11 13.30
N ALA A 372 -0.35 24.13 14.20
CA ALA A 372 0.09 24.39 15.58
C ALA A 372 1.53 24.92 15.61
N TYR A 373 2.41 24.36 14.78
CA TYR A 373 3.80 24.79 14.63
C TYR A 373 3.88 26.22 14.08
N GLY A 374 3.13 26.53 13.02
CA GLY A 374 3.08 27.88 12.44
C GLY A 374 2.56 28.93 13.43
N LEU A 375 1.50 28.60 14.20
CA LEU A 375 1.01 29.48 15.27
C LEU A 375 2.05 29.69 16.36
N PHE A 376 2.78 28.64 16.75
CA PHE A 376 3.85 28.75 17.73
C PHE A 376 4.98 29.68 17.25
N LEU A 377 5.39 29.57 15.98
CA LEU A 377 6.38 30.48 15.41
C LEU A 377 5.89 31.92 15.34
N ALA A 378 4.60 32.14 15.03
CA ALA A 378 3.99 33.46 15.01
C ALA A 378 3.93 34.13 16.40
N MET A 379 3.92 33.34 17.49
CA MET A 379 3.98 33.89 18.86
C MET A 379 5.37 34.46 19.21
N VAL A 380 6.42 34.13 18.45
CA VAL A 380 7.77 34.65 18.66
C VAL A 380 7.92 35.97 17.88
N PRO A 381 7.99 37.14 18.55
CA PRO A 381 7.90 38.44 17.87
C PRO A 381 9.00 38.67 16.81
N VAL A 382 10.19 38.11 17.04
CA VAL A 382 11.34 38.22 16.11
C VAL A 382 11.11 37.44 14.81
N LEU A 383 10.24 36.42 14.82
CA LEU A 383 9.99 35.51 13.71
C LEU A 383 8.67 35.81 12.98
N SER A 384 7.69 36.43 13.66
CA SER A 384 6.33 36.67 13.13
C SER A 384 6.31 37.31 11.73
N ASP A 385 7.14 38.33 11.47
CA ASP A 385 7.13 39.02 10.17
C ASP A 385 8.00 38.33 9.09
N ARG A 386 8.85 37.37 9.51
CA ARG A 386 9.84 36.72 8.65
C ARG A 386 9.43 35.33 8.18
N VAL A 387 8.31 34.84 8.70
CA VAL A 387 7.85 33.47 8.55
C VAL A 387 6.45 33.46 7.92
N ALA A 388 6.18 32.38 7.19
CA ALA A 388 4.89 32.07 6.62
C ALA A 388 3.75 31.98 7.65
N GLY A 389 2.52 32.19 7.18
CA GLY A 389 1.33 31.93 7.99
C GLY A 389 1.15 30.42 8.30
N PRO A 390 0.32 30.09 9.31
CA PRO A 390 0.02 28.69 9.67
C PRO A 390 -0.41 27.78 8.52
N PRO A 391 -1.20 28.22 7.51
CA PRO A 391 -1.59 27.38 6.38
C PRO A 391 -0.41 26.78 5.61
N ALA A 392 0.70 27.51 5.47
CA ALA A 392 1.88 27.01 4.76
C ALA A 392 2.52 25.82 5.48
N TYR A 393 2.67 25.94 6.80
CA TYR A 393 3.16 24.86 7.64
C TYR A 393 2.18 23.69 7.69
N ALA A 394 0.87 23.94 7.67
CA ALA A 394 -0.14 22.90 7.59
C ALA A 394 0.03 22.03 6.33
N MET A 395 0.20 22.64 5.14
CA MET A 395 0.44 21.91 3.89
C MET A 395 1.72 21.05 3.93
N VAL A 396 2.82 21.64 4.38
CA VAL A 396 4.09 20.93 4.50
C VAL A 396 3.98 19.79 5.52
N GLY A 397 3.28 20.03 6.63
CA GLY A 397 3.01 19.04 7.67
C GLY A 397 2.18 17.87 7.17
N MET A 398 1.11 18.13 6.39
CA MET A 398 0.29 17.09 5.74
C MET A 398 1.16 16.12 4.95
N ALA A 399 2.02 16.65 4.08
CA ALA A 399 2.87 15.83 3.24
C ALA A 399 3.96 15.11 4.03
N ALA A 400 4.59 15.78 5.01
CA ALA A 400 5.66 15.20 5.82
C ALA A 400 5.17 14.03 6.70
N VAL A 401 3.96 14.13 7.28
CA VAL A 401 3.36 13.04 8.07
C VAL A 401 2.86 11.91 7.15
N LEU A 402 2.25 12.24 6.01
CA LEU A 402 1.82 11.25 5.04
C LEU A 402 3.01 10.46 4.49
N ALA A 403 4.08 11.14 4.07
CA ALA A 403 5.29 10.52 3.56
C ALA A 403 5.94 9.59 4.58
N GLY A 404 6.10 10.05 5.83
CA GLY A 404 6.71 9.28 6.90
C GLY A 404 5.90 8.03 7.26
N SER A 405 4.58 8.14 7.33
CA SER A 405 3.70 7.01 7.68
C SER A 405 3.48 6.02 6.53
N ALA A 406 3.32 6.50 5.30
CA ALA A 406 3.11 5.65 4.12
C ALA A 406 4.41 5.13 3.48
N ARG A 407 5.57 5.69 3.87
CA ARG A 407 6.90 5.43 3.26
C ARG A 407 6.90 5.65 1.74
N ALA A 408 6.27 6.74 1.32
CA ALA A 408 6.11 7.10 -0.08
C ALA A 408 6.38 8.61 -0.29
N PRO A 409 7.65 9.07 -0.13
CA PRO A 409 8.01 10.48 -0.22
C PRO A 409 7.61 11.15 -1.54
N LEU A 410 7.92 10.54 -2.69
CA LEU A 410 7.61 11.16 -3.99
C LEU A 410 6.10 11.26 -4.20
N THR A 411 5.39 10.20 -3.83
CA THR A 411 3.93 10.18 -3.86
C THR A 411 3.34 11.30 -3.01
N ALA A 412 3.80 11.47 -1.76
CA ALA A 412 3.26 12.49 -0.86
C ALA A 412 3.55 13.92 -1.34
N ILE A 413 4.74 14.17 -1.89
CA ILE A 413 5.12 15.48 -2.49
C ILE A 413 4.17 15.83 -3.64
N LEU A 414 4.03 14.92 -4.59
CA LEU A 414 3.25 15.14 -5.81
C LEU A 414 1.75 15.17 -5.51
N LEU A 415 1.29 14.37 -4.56
CA LEU A 415 -0.09 14.39 -4.10
C LEU A 415 -0.43 15.75 -3.49
N MET A 416 0.42 16.26 -2.60
CA MET A 416 0.18 17.59 -2.01
C MET A 416 0.17 18.68 -3.08
N PHE A 417 1.12 18.63 -4.02
CA PHE A 417 1.14 19.55 -5.16
C PHE A 417 -0.14 19.48 -6.00
N GLU A 418 -0.66 18.30 -6.33
CA GLU A 418 -1.89 18.19 -7.14
C GLU A 418 -3.16 18.61 -6.37
N LEU A 419 -3.23 18.31 -5.06
CA LEU A 419 -4.37 18.68 -4.21
C LEU A 419 -4.44 20.18 -3.91
N THR A 420 -3.30 20.88 -3.97
CA THR A 420 -3.18 22.32 -3.68
C THR A 420 -2.98 23.20 -4.91
N ARG A 421 -2.35 22.65 -5.96
CA ARG A 421 -1.90 23.32 -7.20
C ARG A 421 -0.97 24.51 -6.97
N ASP A 422 -0.23 24.52 -5.86
CA ASP A 422 0.76 25.55 -5.57
C ASP A 422 2.19 24.99 -5.70
N TYR A 423 2.96 25.52 -6.66
CA TYR A 423 4.34 25.12 -6.88
C TYR A 423 5.33 25.71 -5.85
N ARG A 424 4.97 26.83 -5.21
CA ARG A 424 5.87 27.59 -4.32
C ARG A 424 6.23 26.81 -3.06
N ILE A 425 5.33 25.92 -2.62
CA ILE A 425 5.52 25.10 -1.43
C ILE A 425 6.34 23.83 -1.67
N VAL A 426 6.61 23.47 -2.94
CA VAL A 426 7.26 22.19 -3.28
C VAL A 426 8.66 22.09 -2.66
N LEU A 427 9.46 23.15 -2.73
CA LEU A 427 10.82 23.14 -2.16
C LEU A 427 10.81 22.95 -0.62
N PRO A 428 10.06 23.75 0.18
CA PRO A 428 9.83 23.48 1.60
C PRO A 428 9.37 22.06 1.90
N LEU A 429 8.45 21.56 1.09
CA LEU A 429 7.83 20.27 1.26
C LEU A 429 8.86 19.14 1.07
N MET A 430 9.68 19.20 0.01
CA MET A 430 10.75 18.23 -0.23
C MET A 430 11.73 18.14 0.94
N ALA A 431 12.12 19.29 1.53
CA ALA A 431 13.02 19.32 2.67
C ALA A 431 12.42 18.66 3.92
N ALA A 432 11.17 19.00 4.25
CA ALA A 432 10.48 18.44 5.42
C ALA A 432 10.17 16.94 5.24
N VAL A 433 9.68 16.54 4.05
CA VAL A 433 9.39 15.14 3.70
C VAL A 433 10.65 14.29 3.75
N GLY A 434 11.74 14.75 3.12
CA GLY A 434 13.00 14.01 3.09
C GLY A 434 13.54 13.73 4.49
N LEU A 435 13.53 14.74 5.37
CA LEU A 435 13.95 14.58 6.75
C LEU A 435 12.99 13.68 7.56
N SER A 436 11.68 13.83 7.37
CA SER A 436 10.67 13.01 8.05
C SER A 436 10.85 11.52 7.74
N VAL A 437 10.93 11.18 6.45
CA VAL A 437 11.10 9.79 5.98
C VAL A 437 12.43 9.22 6.44
N TRP A 438 13.54 9.97 6.28
CA TRP A 438 14.86 9.52 6.73
C TRP A 438 14.89 9.18 8.22
N LEU A 439 14.29 10.03 9.07
CA LEU A 439 14.20 9.78 10.52
C LEU A 439 13.35 8.55 10.84
N VAL A 440 12.19 8.40 10.19
CA VAL A 440 11.31 7.24 10.37
C VAL A 440 12.04 5.95 10.00
N GLU A 441 12.77 5.93 8.87
CA GLU A 441 13.56 4.78 8.43
C GLU A 441 14.69 4.48 9.41
N TYR A 442 15.45 5.50 9.82
CA TYR A 442 16.54 5.36 10.78
C TYR A 442 16.09 4.70 12.10
N VAL A 443 14.95 5.15 12.66
CA VAL A 443 14.40 4.59 13.91
C VAL A 443 13.91 3.15 13.73
N ASN A 444 13.23 2.86 12.62
CA ASN A 444 12.71 1.52 12.33
C ASN A 444 13.84 0.50 12.09
N HIS A 445 14.89 0.87 11.36
CA HIS A 445 16.06 0.01 11.17
C HIS A 445 16.75 -0.34 12.48
N ARG A 446 16.89 0.62 13.39
CA ARG A 446 17.49 0.40 14.70
C ARG A 446 16.64 -0.54 15.56
N SER A 447 15.32 -0.39 15.51
CA SER A 447 14.39 -1.23 16.26
C SER A 447 14.43 -2.69 15.79
N ALA A 448 14.50 -2.91 14.46
CA ALA A 448 14.67 -4.24 13.88
C ALA A 448 16.04 -4.86 14.24
N ALA A 449 17.12 -4.10 14.16
CA ALA A 449 18.45 -4.54 14.54
C ALA A 449 18.54 -4.88 16.04
N HIS A 450 17.84 -4.13 16.90
CA HIS A 450 17.80 -4.41 18.33
C HIS A 450 16.98 -5.66 18.65
N SER A 451 15.88 -5.92 17.93
CA SER A 451 15.11 -7.17 18.07
C SER A 451 15.89 -8.41 17.63
N LEU A 452 16.79 -8.30 16.65
CA LEU A 452 17.67 -9.40 16.23
C LEU A 452 18.70 -9.75 17.32
N ASN A 453 19.26 -8.74 18.00
CA ASN A 453 20.14 -8.96 19.16
C ASN A 453 19.40 -9.55 20.38
N LEU A 454 18.08 -9.34 20.49
CA LEU A 454 17.24 -9.95 21.52
C LEU A 454 16.70 -11.33 21.11
N GLN A 455 16.64 -11.66 19.82
CA GLN A 455 16.32 -13.00 19.32
C GLN A 455 17.45 -14.01 19.58
N GLN A 456 18.69 -13.55 19.72
CA GLN A 456 19.78 -14.35 20.29
C GLN A 456 19.56 -14.71 21.78
N MET A 457 18.47 -14.23 22.40
CA MET A 457 17.99 -14.62 23.74
C MET A 457 16.63 -15.36 23.73
N GLY A 458 16.19 -15.89 22.58
CA GLY A 458 15.16 -16.95 22.51
C GLY A 458 13.69 -16.50 22.52
N VAL A 459 13.31 -15.46 21.77
CA VAL A 459 11.91 -15.10 21.54
C VAL A 459 11.64 -14.81 20.06
N ASP A 460 11.04 -15.78 19.36
CA ASP A 460 10.67 -15.67 17.95
C ASP A 460 9.59 -14.61 17.69
N VAL A 461 9.89 -13.68 16.77
CA VAL A 461 8.89 -12.80 16.15
C VAL A 461 9.19 -12.75 14.66
N ALA A 462 8.40 -13.49 13.89
CA ALA A 462 8.39 -13.44 12.44
C ALA A 462 7.71 -12.14 11.97
N LEU A 463 8.37 -11.40 11.06
CA LEU A 463 7.76 -10.62 9.97
C LEU A 463 8.85 -10.02 9.07
N ASN A 464 8.84 -10.43 7.80
CA ASN A 464 9.27 -9.68 6.60
C ASN A 464 10.54 -8.81 6.71
N THR A 465 11.70 -9.42 6.55
CA THR A 465 12.92 -8.70 6.14
C THR A 465 13.54 -9.38 4.91
N PRO A 466 13.90 -8.63 3.85
CA PRO A 466 14.73 -9.13 2.75
C PRO A 466 16.19 -9.45 3.18
N ILE A 467 16.50 -9.31 4.48
CA ILE A 467 17.81 -9.63 5.07
C ILE A 467 17.99 -11.14 5.22
N GLN A 468 16.91 -11.91 5.45
CA GLN A 468 17.00 -13.38 5.54
C GLN A 468 17.49 -14.02 4.24
N ALA A 469 17.24 -13.40 3.07
CA ALA A 469 17.79 -13.90 1.81
C ALA A 469 19.30 -13.65 1.70
N ARG A 470 19.84 -12.59 2.32
CA ARG A 470 21.27 -12.26 2.24
C ARG A 470 22.09 -13.08 3.24
N GLU A 471 21.57 -13.29 4.45
CA GLU A 471 22.18 -14.20 5.44
C GLU A 471 22.04 -15.66 5.03
N ALA A 472 20.91 -16.07 4.43
CA ALA A 472 20.82 -17.39 3.81
C ALA A 472 21.80 -17.53 2.64
N LEU A 473 21.96 -16.53 1.77
CA LEU A 473 22.96 -16.63 0.69
C LEU A 473 24.41 -16.72 1.20
N GLN A 474 24.71 -16.10 2.34
CA GLN A 474 26.03 -16.13 2.96
C GLN A 474 26.30 -17.47 3.68
N ASP A 475 25.28 -18.06 4.31
CA ASP A 475 25.33 -19.45 4.82
C ASP A 475 25.50 -20.47 3.68
N TRP A 476 24.95 -20.20 2.49
CA TRP A 476 25.10 -21.10 1.34
C TRP A 476 26.48 -21.00 0.70
N GLU A 477 27.16 -19.85 0.75
CA GLU A 477 28.58 -19.73 0.34
C GLU A 477 29.50 -20.54 1.26
N ASP A 478 29.27 -20.52 2.58
CA ASP A 478 30.06 -21.31 3.54
C ASP A 478 29.74 -22.83 3.47
N VAL A 479 28.50 -23.22 3.16
CA VAL A 479 28.10 -24.64 3.02
C VAL A 479 28.49 -25.24 1.65
N LEU A 480 28.50 -24.45 0.57
CA LEU A 480 28.91 -24.91 -0.77
C LEU A 480 30.44 -24.94 -0.94
N GLY A 481 31.17 -24.09 -0.21
CA GLY A 481 32.64 -24.07 -0.23
C GLY A 481 33.27 -25.40 0.21
N ASP A 482 32.70 -26.07 1.20
CA ASP A 482 33.28 -27.30 1.78
C ASP A 482 32.72 -28.61 1.18
N ARG A 483 31.51 -28.59 0.61
CA ARG A 483 30.89 -29.81 0.05
C ARG A 483 31.29 -30.12 -1.39
N ILE A 484 31.59 -29.10 -2.21
CA ILE A 484 32.00 -29.32 -3.61
C ILE A 484 33.43 -29.88 -3.70
N VAL A 485 34.32 -29.52 -2.76
CA VAL A 485 35.70 -30.03 -2.74
C VAL A 485 35.77 -31.48 -2.26
N THR A 486 34.80 -31.95 -1.47
CA THR A 486 34.85 -33.30 -0.88
C THR A 486 34.17 -34.37 -1.76
N GLU A 487 33.12 -34.03 -2.54
CA GLU A 487 32.45 -35.01 -3.41
C GLU A 487 33.10 -35.15 -4.82
N LEU A 488 33.89 -34.18 -5.29
CA LEU A 488 34.60 -34.28 -6.58
C LEU A 488 35.87 -35.15 -6.56
N ILE A 489 36.31 -35.63 -5.38
CA ILE A 489 37.50 -36.49 -5.25
C ILE A 489 37.16 -37.99 -5.23
N SER A 490 35.88 -38.40 -5.23
CA SER A 490 35.50 -39.81 -5.00
C SER A 490 34.78 -40.57 -6.14
N CYS A 491 34.55 -39.98 -7.31
CA CYS A 491 33.98 -40.71 -8.45
C CYS A 491 35.01 -40.99 -9.56
N GLN A 492 35.82 -42.03 -9.36
CA GLN A 492 36.35 -42.85 -10.45
C GLN A 492 35.31 -43.92 -10.80
N ILE A 493 34.72 -43.85 -11.99
CA ILE A 493 33.85 -44.91 -12.53
C ILE A 493 34.36 -45.30 -13.92
N PRO A 494 34.38 -46.60 -14.27
CA PRO A 494 35.15 -47.14 -15.38
C PRO A 494 34.43 -46.98 -16.73
N ILE A 495 35.23 -47.03 -17.79
CA ILE A 495 34.79 -47.03 -19.19
C ILE A 495 34.41 -48.45 -19.59
N ASP A 496 33.15 -48.68 -19.97
CA ASP A 496 32.77 -49.81 -20.83
C ASP A 496 31.91 -49.31 -22.00
N ARG A 497 32.27 -49.77 -23.20
CA ARG A 497 31.74 -49.41 -24.52
C ARG A 497 30.41 -50.14 -24.80
N GLU A 498 29.49 -49.50 -25.52
CA GLU A 498 28.95 -49.94 -26.84
C GLU A 498 27.71 -49.13 -27.29
N HIS A 499 27.70 -48.76 -28.59
CA HIS A 499 26.59 -48.57 -29.55
C HIS A 499 25.31 -47.79 -29.17
N SER A 500 24.63 -46.98 -29.99
CA SER A 500 24.81 -46.28 -31.28
C SER A 500 23.45 -45.61 -31.60
N GLY A 501 23.42 -44.37 -32.12
CA GLY A 501 22.23 -43.67 -32.67
C GLY A 501 21.32 -43.02 -31.61
N ASP A 502 20.79 -41.80 -31.72
CA ASP A 502 20.50 -40.96 -32.88
C ASP A 502 20.54 -39.47 -32.47
N ARG A 503 20.85 -38.58 -33.42
CA ARG A 503 21.12 -37.15 -33.18
C ARG A 503 19.84 -36.34 -32.99
N GLN A 504 19.78 -35.49 -31.96
CA GLN A 504 19.01 -34.24 -31.97
C GLN A 504 19.69 -33.16 -31.09
N HIS A 505 19.92 -31.99 -31.68
CA HIS A 505 20.59 -30.82 -31.09
C HIS A 505 19.90 -30.29 -29.82
N SER A 506 20.64 -30.16 -28.72
CA SER A 506 20.35 -29.20 -27.65
C SER A 506 21.46 -28.15 -27.56
N SER A 507 21.01 -26.91 -27.44
CA SER A 507 21.79 -25.68 -27.34
C SER A 507 22.27 -25.43 -25.91
N ASP A 508 23.33 -26.10 -25.48
CA ASP A 508 23.95 -25.94 -24.15
C ASP A 508 25.37 -25.34 -24.19
N GLU A 509 25.72 -24.62 -25.25
CA GLU A 509 27.04 -23.97 -25.37
C GLU A 509 27.29 -22.69 -24.51
N PRO A 510 26.31 -21.93 -23.98
CA PRO A 510 26.65 -20.69 -23.28
C PRO A 510 27.13 -20.89 -21.83
N VAL A 511 26.95 -22.08 -21.24
CA VAL A 511 27.27 -22.33 -19.83
C VAL A 511 28.76 -22.66 -19.62
N LEU A 512 29.38 -23.40 -20.55
CA LEU A 512 30.80 -23.78 -20.46
C LEU A 512 31.74 -22.59 -20.71
N ALA A 513 31.34 -21.67 -21.60
CA ALA A 513 32.12 -20.47 -21.92
C ALA A 513 32.15 -19.48 -20.75
N MET A 514 31.04 -19.31 -20.01
CA MET A 514 31.01 -18.49 -18.79
C MET A 514 31.82 -19.11 -17.65
N ALA A 515 31.84 -20.45 -17.54
CA ALA A 515 32.60 -21.14 -16.51
C ALA A 515 34.12 -20.98 -16.67
N ASN A 516 34.64 -21.05 -17.91
CA ASN A 516 36.08 -20.86 -18.15
C ASN A 516 36.53 -19.39 -18.05
N ALA A 517 35.62 -18.41 -18.21
CA ALA A 517 35.94 -16.99 -18.12
C ALA A 517 36.20 -16.49 -16.67
N HIS A 518 35.81 -17.27 -15.66
CA HIS A 518 35.97 -16.92 -14.25
C HIS A 518 37.06 -17.75 -13.53
N LEU A 519 37.89 -18.50 -14.27
CA LEU A 519 38.99 -19.25 -13.68
C LEU A 519 40.19 -18.32 -13.36
N PRO A 520 40.80 -18.44 -12.16
CA PRO A 520 42.07 -17.79 -11.86
C PRO A 520 43.20 -18.34 -12.76
N GLU A 521 44.18 -17.51 -13.14
CA GLU A 521 45.24 -17.80 -14.15
C GLU A 521 46.04 -19.10 -13.94
N ASN A 522 45.96 -19.73 -12.76
CA ASN A 522 46.68 -20.95 -12.42
C ASN A 522 45.83 -22.24 -12.50
N VAL A 523 44.60 -22.18 -13.02
CA VAL A 523 43.71 -23.36 -13.15
C VAL A 523 43.55 -23.74 -14.63
N LYS A 524 43.75 -25.02 -14.95
CA LYS A 524 43.57 -25.54 -16.32
C LYS A 524 42.09 -25.44 -16.74
N PRO A 525 41.78 -24.93 -17.95
CA PRO A 525 40.40 -24.83 -18.43
C PRO A 525 39.79 -26.21 -18.64
N LEU A 526 38.46 -26.29 -18.46
CA LEU A 526 37.69 -27.51 -18.73
C LEU A 526 37.74 -27.82 -20.24
N PRO A 527 37.92 -29.10 -20.63
CA PRO A 527 38.13 -29.45 -22.03
C PRO A 527 36.86 -29.20 -22.86
N GLU A 528 36.98 -28.39 -23.91
CA GLU A 528 35.97 -28.28 -24.96
C GLU A 528 35.84 -29.64 -25.65
N THR A 529 34.63 -30.20 -25.69
CA THR A 529 34.33 -31.34 -26.56
C THR A 529 34.42 -30.85 -28.01
N LYS A 530 35.61 -30.94 -28.60
CA LYS A 530 35.78 -30.82 -30.05
C LYS A 530 34.95 -31.91 -30.72
N SER A 531 33.90 -31.53 -31.44
CA SER A 531 33.31 -32.39 -32.45
C SER A 531 34.35 -32.64 -33.54
N ALA A 532 34.95 -33.83 -33.55
CA ALA A 532 35.82 -34.28 -34.62
C ALA A 532 35.36 -35.67 -35.07
N VAL A 533 34.69 -35.65 -36.23
CA VAL A 533 34.33 -36.74 -37.18
C VAL A 533 33.37 -37.82 -36.67
#